data_AF-A0A7S0DX92-F1
#
_entry.id   AF-A0A7S0DX92-F1
#
_cell.length_a   1.000
_cell.length_b   1.000
_cell.length_c   1.000
_cell.angle_alpha   90.00
_cell.angle_beta   90.00
_cell.angle_gamma   90.00
#
_symmetry.space_group_name_H-M   'P 1'
#
loop_
_entity.id
_entity.type
_entity.pdbx_description
1 polymer ?
#
loop_
_entity_poly.entity_id
_entity_poly.type
_entity_poly.pdbx_seq_one_letter_code
_entity_poly.pdbx_strand_id
1 'polypeptide(L)'
;DANMQTEVPQSPPTAKQIKYVNLLAAKMGFEVPVEAYTSKSVCSKIIEQLKEGSDIQFAQGKLPSSGDMETKRGLDEVEGATARQLRFAHSLSLETGVALPREVTERKDLMSQWINGALAIKRQRYLGNVQPWNNHNIGIQSLISALSSHESSGRPSVQNLLQCVYLAQKHGESIPAAALQEEEVCLQFLQQFEKKSFELDNQQEERKPVMSDWGTGERDSEASLAEESVQMEDEVLEVIYTISQTKGEQNGVTVDEIIRQLQETYEVEVKPKQVHEWLEGLQGKGLVSCADEEYFLVS
;
A
#
# COMPACT_ATOMS: atom_id res chain seq x y z
N ASP A 1 -15.17 22.96 -61.29
CA ASP A 1 -14.64 21.91 -60.38
C ASP A 1 -15.20 22.06 -58.98
N ALA A 2 -16.37 21.47 -58.74
CA ALA A 2 -16.96 21.38 -57.41
C ALA A 2 -16.34 20.16 -56.70
N ASN A 3 -15.35 20.40 -55.85
CA ASN A 3 -14.74 19.39 -55.00
C ASN A 3 -15.75 19.00 -53.90
N MET A 4 -16.67 18.08 -54.21
CA MET A 4 -17.56 17.48 -53.23
C MET A 4 -16.75 16.53 -52.36
N GLN A 5 -16.14 17.07 -51.30
CA GLN A 5 -15.56 16.27 -50.23
C GLN A 5 -16.71 15.55 -49.51
N THR A 6 -16.88 14.28 -49.83
CA THR A 6 -17.72 13.35 -49.08
C THR A 6 -17.17 13.23 -47.66
N GLU A 7 -17.84 13.85 -46.69
CA GLU A 7 -17.57 13.65 -45.28
C GLU A 7 -17.88 12.19 -44.92
N VAL A 8 -16.82 11.42 -44.67
CA VAL A 8 -16.94 10.03 -44.23
C VAL A 8 -17.56 10.04 -42.83
N PRO A 9 -18.64 9.28 -42.58
CA PRO A 9 -19.28 9.23 -41.28
C PRO A 9 -18.27 8.84 -40.21
N GLN A 10 -18.03 9.73 -39.25
CA GLN A 10 -17.08 9.48 -38.17
C GLN A 10 -17.73 8.56 -37.15
N SER A 11 -17.20 7.34 -37.07
CA SER A 11 -17.56 6.43 -35.99
C SER A 11 -16.92 6.90 -34.67
N PRO A 12 -17.61 6.76 -33.53
CA PRO A 12 -17.02 7.03 -32.24
C PRO A 12 -15.85 6.07 -31.96
N PRO A 13 -14.85 6.47 -31.16
CA PRO A 13 -13.76 5.60 -30.76
C PRO A 13 -14.28 4.44 -29.90
N THR A 14 -13.57 3.31 -29.93
CA THR A 14 -13.90 2.17 -29.05
C THR A 14 -13.46 2.45 -27.61
N ALA A 15 -14.14 1.86 -26.62
CA ALA A 15 -13.77 2.01 -25.21
C ALA A 15 -12.30 1.65 -24.91
N LYS A 16 -11.76 0.66 -25.64
CA LYS A 16 -10.34 0.28 -25.55
C LYS A 16 -9.40 1.40 -26.01
N GLN A 17 -9.75 2.10 -27.09
CA GLN A 17 -8.94 3.23 -27.59
C GLN A 17 -8.94 4.40 -26.59
N ILE A 18 -10.10 4.73 -26.00
CA ILE A 18 -10.21 5.79 -24.99
C ILE A 18 -9.39 5.44 -23.74
N LYS A 19 -9.51 4.20 -23.25
CA LYS A 19 -8.70 3.75 -22.10
C LYS A 19 -7.20 3.81 -22.40
N TYR A 20 -6.80 3.41 -23.61
CA TYR A 20 -5.40 3.40 -24.02
C TYR A 20 -4.81 4.80 -24.19
N VAL A 21 -5.54 5.73 -24.82
CA VAL A 21 -5.07 7.12 -24.99
C VAL A 21 -4.95 7.84 -23.65
N ASN A 22 -5.88 7.63 -22.71
CA ASN A 22 -5.80 8.21 -21.37
C ASN A 22 -4.61 7.69 -20.57
N LEU A 23 -4.29 6.39 -20.69
CA LEU A 23 -3.14 5.80 -20.04
C LEU A 23 -1.81 6.36 -20.60
N LEU A 24 -1.70 6.48 -21.92
CA LEU A 24 -0.52 7.09 -22.56
C LEU A 24 -0.37 8.57 -22.19
N ALA A 25 -1.46 9.33 -22.23
CA ALA A 25 -1.47 10.74 -21.90
C ALA A 25 -1.08 10.99 -20.42
N ALA A 26 -1.63 10.20 -19.50
CA ALA A 26 -1.25 10.24 -18.08
C ALA A 26 0.23 9.93 -17.85
N LYS A 27 0.78 8.95 -18.60
CA LYS A 27 2.22 8.61 -18.52
C LYS A 27 3.12 9.74 -19.01
N MET A 28 2.68 10.50 -20.01
CA MET A 28 3.43 11.64 -20.57
C MET A 28 3.10 12.99 -19.93
N GLY A 29 2.15 13.05 -18.99
CA GLY A 29 1.67 14.30 -18.41
C GLY A 29 0.95 15.21 -19.41
N PHE A 30 0.33 14.63 -20.44
CA PHE A 30 -0.43 15.33 -21.47
C PHE A 30 -1.94 15.18 -21.22
N GLU A 31 -2.74 16.18 -21.62
CA GLU A 31 -4.19 16.15 -21.49
C GLU A 31 -4.85 15.83 -22.83
N VAL A 32 -5.75 14.83 -22.87
CA VAL A 32 -6.34 14.35 -24.13
C VAL A 32 -7.40 15.34 -24.63
N PRO A 33 -7.30 15.86 -25.87
CA PRO A 33 -8.27 16.80 -26.42
C PRO A 33 -9.67 16.16 -26.59
N VAL A 34 -10.72 16.97 -26.45
CA VAL A 34 -12.13 16.50 -26.38
C VAL A 34 -12.56 15.79 -27.67
N GLU A 35 -12.00 16.19 -28.80
CA GLU A 35 -12.26 15.61 -30.12
C GLU A 35 -11.82 14.14 -30.22
N ALA A 36 -10.87 13.72 -29.38
CA ALA A 36 -10.44 12.32 -29.31
C ALA A 36 -11.55 11.40 -28.75
N TYR A 37 -12.51 11.93 -27.99
CA TYR A 37 -13.61 11.15 -27.42
C TYR A 37 -14.78 11.00 -28.38
N THR A 38 -14.91 11.89 -29.37
CA THR A 38 -16.01 11.89 -30.33
C THR A 38 -15.63 11.30 -31.68
N SER A 39 -14.33 11.30 -32.02
CA SER A 39 -13.84 10.86 -33.32
C SER A 39 -12.80 9.75 -33.23
N LYS A 40 -13.11 8.57 -33.78
CA LYS A 40 -12.17 7.44 -33.86
C LYS A 40 -10.88 7.79 -34.60
N SER A 41 -10.97 8.60 -35.66
CA SER A 41 -9.80 8.97 -36.47
C SER A 41 -8.84 9.88 -35.70
N VAL A 42 -9.38 10.83 -34.94
CA VAL A 42 -8.59 11.72 -34.06
C VAL A 42 -7.94 10.91 -32.93
N CYS A 43 -8.70 10.03 -32.28
CA CYS A 43 -8.18 9.16 -31.22
C CYS A 43 -7.02 8.28 -31.71
N SER A 44 -7.17 7.65 -32.89
CA SER A 44 -6.11 6.83 -33.48
C SER A 44 -4.84 7.63 -33.79
N LYS A 45 -4.97 8.83 -34.38
CA LYS A 45 -3.82 9.70 -34.67
C LYS A 45 -3.06 10.09 -33.41
N ILE A 46 -3.76 10.42 -32.33
CA ILE A 46 -3.13 10.77 -31.04
C ILE A 46 -2.39 9.55 -30.47
N ILE A 47 -3.00 8.36 -30.54
CA ILE A 47 -2.34 7.12 -30.11
C ILE A 47 -1.05 6.87 -30.90
N GLU A 48 -1.06 7.06 -32.23
CA GLU A 48 0.13 6.92 -33.08
C GLU A 48 1.21 7.94 -32.70
N GLN A 49 0.85 9.22 -32.53
CA GLN A 49 1.79 10.27 -32.11
C GLN A 49 2.41 9.99 -30.73
N LEU A 50 1.60 9.52 -29.77
CA LEU A 50 2.09 9.16 -28.43
C LEU A 50 2.98 7.91 -28.45
N LYS A 51 2.71 6.95 -29.34
CA LYS A 51 3.60 5.79 -29.53
C LYS A 51 4.93 6.21 -30.13
N GLU A 52 4.91 7.01 -31.18
CA GLU A 52 6.13 7.49 -31.84
C GLU A 52 6.98 8.36 -30.90
N GLY A 53 6.34 9.23 -30.10
CA GLY A 53 7.03 9.99 -29.05
C GLY A 53 7.62 9.13 -27.93
N SER A 54 7.00 7.99 -27.61
CA SER A 54 7.52 7.06 -26.60
C SER A 54 8.76 6.31 -27.05
N ASP A 55 8.87 6.01 -28.35
CA ASP A 55 10.04 5.35 -28.93
C ASP A 55 11.23 6.32 -29.05
N ILE A 56 10.98 7.62 -29.25
CA ILE A 56 12.05 8.63 -29.32
C ILE A 56 12.75 8.83 -27.97
N GLN A 57 12.05 8.66 -26.84
CA GLN A 57 12.68 8.71 -25.52
C GLN A 57 13.54 7.47 -25.20
N PHE A 58 13.28 6.33 -25.84
CA PHE A 58 14.14 5.15 -25.72
C PHE A 58 15.35 5.19 -26.67
N ALA A 59 15.22 5.80 -27.85
CA ALA A 59 16.29 5.86 -28.84
C ALA A 59 17.40 6.90 -28.54
N GLN A 60 17.15 7.88 -27.67
CA GLN A 60 18.17 8.85 -27.24
C GLN A 60 18.88 8.49 -25.92
N GLY A 61 18.58 7.33 -25.33
CA GLY A 61 19.28 6.78 -24.17
C GLY A 61 20.62 6.12 -24.51
N LYS A 62 21.54 6.83 -25.18
CA LYS A 62 22.95 6.45 -25.19
C LYS A 62 23.50 6.75 -23.80
N LEU A 63 23.61 5.73 -22.96
CA LEU A 63 24.30 5.80 -21.67
C LEU A 63 25.65 6.51 -21.84
N PRO A 64 25.90 7.65 -21.17
CA PRO A 64 27.26 8.13 -21.00
C PRO A 64 28.00 7.12 -20.11
N SER A 65 29.11 6.64 -20.66
CA SER A 65 30.10 5.82 -19.97
C SER A 65 30.49 6.47 -18.63
N SER A 66 30.60 5.62 -17.61
CA SER A 66 30.97 5.88 -16.22
C SER A 66 32.32 6.62 -16.07
N GLY A 67 32.35 7.91 -16.36
CA GLY A 67 33.48 8.79 -16.10
C GLY A 67 33.03 10.24 -16.12
N ASP A 68 33.14 10.89 -14.96
CA ASP A 68 33.14 12.35 -14.80
C ASP A 68 31.82 13.09 -15.06
N MET A 69 30.91 13.10 -14.07
CA MET A 69 30.05 14.28 -13.81
C MET A 69 29.79 14.45 -12.32
N GLU A 70 30.76 15.08 -11.68
CA GLU A 70 30.55 15.90 -10.51
C GLU A 70 29.87 17.22 -10.96
N THR A 71 28.91 17.71 -10.19
CA THR A 71 28.27 19.05 -10.27
C THR A 71 27.12 19.26 -11.28
N LYS A 72 25.88 19.07 -10.81
CA LYS A 72 24.81 20.10 -10.70
C LYS A 72 23.43 19.44 -10.42
N ARG A 73 23.28 18.92 -9.20
CA ARG A 73 21.98 18.74 -8.55
C ARG A 73 21.60 20.11 -7.99
N GLY A 74 20.85 20.89 -8.77
CA GLY A 74 20.51 22.28 -8.45
C GLY A 74 19.25 22.72 -9.19
N LEU A 75 18.27 21.82 -9.26
CA LEU A 75 16.90 22.13 -9.64
C LEU A 75 16.07 21.92 -8.39
N ASP A 76 15.94 23.02 -7.66
CA ASP A 76 14.93 23.36 -6.67
C ASP A 76 14.25 22.16 -5.99
N GLU A 77 14.74 21.85 -4.78
CA GLU A 77 13.92 21.21 -3.76
C GLU A 77 12.66 22.06 -3.58
N VAL A 78 11.59 21.68 -4.27
CA VAL A 78 10.26 22.18 -3.97
C VAL A 78 9.96 21.73 -2.55
N GLU A 79 10.16 22.65 -1.60
CA GLU A 79 9.83 22.50 -0.18
C GLU A 79 8.32 22.28 -0.05
N GLY A 80 7.89 21.03 -0.21
CA GLY A 80 6.47 20.68 -0.16
C GLY A 80 6.18 19.24 -0.53
N ALA A 81 5.04 18.76 -0.06
CA ALA A 81 4.49 17.49 -0.52
C ALA A 81 4.22 17.56 -2.03
N THR A 82 4.58 16.50 -2.76
CA THR A 82 4.29 16.45 -4.20
C THR A 82 2.77 16.40 -4.43
N ALA A 83 2.30 16.94 -5.58
CA ALA A 83 0.88 16.89 -5.95
C ALA A 83 0.30 15.45 -5.99
N ARG A 84 1.16 14.44 -6.20
CA ARG A 84 0.78 13.03 -6.10
C ARG A 84 0.52 12.62 -4.65
N GLN A 85 1.41 12.97 -3.73
CA GLN A 85 1.24 12.66 -2.31
C GLN A 85 0.00 13.36 -1.73
N LEU A 86 -0.26 14.63 -2.08
CA LEU A 86 -1.45 15.35 -1.61
C LEU A 86 -2.76 14.68 -2.04
N ARG A 87 -2.88 14.28 -3.32
CA ARG A 87 -4.05 13.56 -3.82
C ARG A 87 -4.24 12.21 -3.12
N PHE A 88 -3.15 11.47 -2.95
CA PHE A 88 -3.20 10.17 -2.27
C PHE A 88 -3.58 10.32 -0.80
N ALA A 89 -3.00 11.30 -0.11
CA ALA A 89 -3.30 11.60 1.29
C ALA A 89 -4.75 12.04 1.49
N HIS A 90 -5.31 12.86 0.59
CA HIS A 90 -6.73 13.21 0.61
C HIS A 90 -7.63 11.99 0.44
N SER A 91 -7.30 11.09 -0.48
CA SER A 91 -8.05 9.84 -0.67
C SER A 91 -8.00 8.97 0.60
N LEU A 92 -6.81 8.78 1.18
CA LEU A 92 -6.63 8.04 2.43
C LEU A 92 -7.36 8.69 3.60
N SER A 93 -7.40 10.02 3.65
CA SER A 93 -8.08 10.77 4.71
C SER A 93 -9.58 10.51 4.69
N LEU A 94 -10.20 10.51 3.51
CA LEU A 94 -11.62 10.17 3.34
C LEU A 94 -11.92 8.71 3.71
N GLU A 95 -11.05 7.79 3.31
CA GLU A 95 -11.24 6.36 3.53
C GLU A 95 -11.02 5.94 5.00
N THR A 96 -9.98 6.49 5.63
CA THR A 96 -9.64 6.20 7.03
C THR A 96 -10.41 7.08 8.02
N GLY A 97 -10.98 8.21 7.57
CA GLY A 97 -11.58 9.22 8.45
C GLY A 97 -10.56 10.03 9.25
N VAL A 98 -9.25 9.90 8.97
CA VAL A 98 -8.19 10.67 9.62
C VAL A 98 -8.02 11.97 8.86
N ALA A 99 -8.22 13.11 9.51
CA ALA A 99 -8.01 14.42 8.87
C ALA A 99 -6.53 14.60 8.46
N LEU A 100 -6.30 15.27 7.33
CA LEU A 100 -4.97 15.62 6.84
C LEU A 100 -4.56 16.99 7.42
N PRO A 101 -3.60 17.06 8.37
CA PRO A 101 -3.19 18.32 8.97
C PRO A 101 -2.49 19.23 7.94
N ARG A 102 -2.59 20.54 8.14
CA ARG A 102 -2.02 21.53 7.21
C ARG A 102 -0.49 21.42 7.17
N GLU A 103 0.14 21.19 8.31
CA GLU A 103 1.58 21.06 8.48
C GLU A 103 2.14 19.87 7.68
N VAL A 104 1.34 18.81 7.55
CA VAL A 104 1.67 17.64 6.75
C VAL A 104 1.67 17.98 5.25
N THR A 105 0.80 18.91 4.80
CA THR A 105 0.75 19.34 3.39
C THR A 105 1.93 20.20 2.98
N GLU A 106 2.51 20.94 3.93
CA GLU A 106 3.62 21.87 3.69
C GLU A 106 4.99 21.16 3.70
N ARG A 107 5.07 19.92 4.22
CA ARG A 107 6.33 19.19 4.41
C ARG A 107 6.28 17.76 3.87
N LYS A 108 7.21 17.45 2.94
CA LYS A 108 7.26 16.16 2.25
C LYS A 108 7.56 14.97 3.17
N ASP A 109 8.40 15.17 4.17
CA ASP A 109 8.75 14.17 5.17
C ASP A 109 7.55 13.84 6.06
N LEU A 110 6.86 14.86 6.58
CA LEU A 110 5.63 14.69 7.37
C LEU A 110 4.52 14.04 6.54
N MET A 111 4.37 14.42 5.26
CA MET A 111 3.42 13.79 4.35
C MET A 111 3.65 12.28 4.21
N SER A 112 4.90 11.87 4.01
CA SER A 112 5.23 10.45 3.89
C SER A 112 4.93 9.68 5.17
N GLN A 113 5.25 10.25 6.34
CA GLN A 113 4.95 9.65 7.64
C GLN A 113 3.43 9.52 7.87
N TRP A 114 2.67 10.57 7.57
CA TRP A 114 1.22 10.55 7.70
C TRP A 114 0.57 9.50 6.79
N ILE A 115 1.02 9.40 5.52
CA ILE A 115 0.54 8.40 4.56
C ILE A 115 0.77 6.98 5.10
N ASN A 116 1.97 6.69 5.62
CA ASN A 116 2.28 5.38 6.18
C ASN A 116 1.40 5.06 7.40
N GLY A 117 1.15 6.04 8.27
CA GLY A 117 0.23 5.89 9.41
C GLY A 117 -1.22 5.63 8.97
N ALA A 118 -1.72 6.37 7.99
CA ALA A 118 -3.06 6.17 7.44
C ALA A 118 -3.21 4.80 6.76
N LEU A 119 -2.18 4.34 6.04
CA LEU A 119 -2.16 2.99 5.46
C LEU A 119 -2.17 1.88 6.52
N ALA A 120 -1.46 2.06 7.64
CA ALA A 120 -1.49 1.12 8.75
C ALA A 120 -2.90 1.01 9.35
N ILE A 121 -3.59 2.14 9.54
CA ILE A 121 -4.98 2.19 10.01
C ILE A 121 -5.91 1.49 9.01
N LYS A 122 -5.74 1.76 7.72
CA LYS A 122 -6.50 1.09 6.65
C LYS A 122 -6.31 -0.43 6.73
N ARG A 123 -5.07 -0.93 6.78
CA ARG A 123 -4.75 -2.37 6.90
C ARG A 123 -5.41 -3.01 8.13
N GLN A 124 -5.36 -2.35 9.29
CA GLN A 124 -5.99 -2.87 10.51
C GLN A 124 -7.50 -3.04 10.38
N ARG A 125 -8.20 -2.14 9.66
CA ARG A 125 -9.64 -2.30 9.41
C ARG A 125 -9.96 -3.50 8.53
N TYR A 126 -9.13 -3.76 7.52
CA TYR A 126 -9.31 -4.92 6.64
C TYR A 126 -9.09 -6.25 7.37
N LEU A 127 -8.16 -6.30 8.33
CA LEU A 127 -7.86 -7.51 9.09
C LEU A 127 -8.94 -7.88 10.14
N GLY A 128 -10.12 -7.26 10.11
CA GLY A 128 -11.27 -7.65 10.96
C GLY A 128 -11.09 -7.39 12.46
N ASN A 129 -9.94 -6.90 12.90
CA ASN A 129 -9.66 -6.55 14.29
C ASN A 129 -10.13 -5.13 14.59
N VAL A 130 -11.44 -4.91 14.67
CA VAL A 130 -11.99 -3.64 15.16
C VAL A 130 -13.02 -3.88 16.26
N GLN A 131 -12.54 -3.86 17.50
CA GLN A 131 -13.29 -3.17 18.54
C GLN A 131 -13.43 -1.71 18.08
N PRO A 132 -14.66 -1.16 18.00
CA PRO A 132 -14.89 0.16 17.45
C PRO A 132 -14.12 1.21 18.25
N TRP A 133 -13.40 2.06 17.53
CA TRP A 133 -12.67 3.25 18.01
C TRP A 133 -13.61 4.34 18.56
N ASN A 134 -14.64 3.98 19.31
CA ASN A 134 -15.68 4.93 19.73
C ASN A 134 -15.29 5.83 20.91
N ASN A 135 -14.13 5.62 21.55
CA ASN A 135 -13.63 6.50 22.63
C ASN A 135 -12.17 6.99 22.46
N HIS A 136 -11.46 6.63 21.38
CA HIS A 136 -10.01 6.86 21.25
C HIS A 136 -9.61 8.00 20.29
N ASN A 137 -10.58 8.79 19.82
CA ASN A 137 -10.33 9.98 18.99
C ASN A 137 -9.50 11.08 19.70
N ILE A 138 -9.31 10.94 21.02
CA ILE A 138 -8.47 11.81 21.84
C ILE A 138 -6.99 11.63 21.48
N GLY A 139 -6.52 10.41 21.15
CA GLY A 139 -5.10 10.13 20.96
C GLY A 139 -4.47 10.86 19.76
N ILE A 140 -5.08 10.76 18.58
CA ILE A 140 -4.54 11.34 17.35
C ILE A 140 -4.69 12.87 17.34
N GLN A 141 -5.85 13.40 17.75
CA GLN A 141 -6.06 14.85 17.82
C GLN A 141 -5.20 15.50 18.91
N SER A 142 -4.97 14.83 20.04
CA SER A 142 -4.02 15.30 21.06
C SER A 142 -2.58 15.20 20.57
N LEU A 143 -2.23 14.18 19.77
CA LEU A 143 -0.92 14.11 19.12
C LEU A 143 -0.73 15.28 18.17
N ILE A 144 -1.68 15.53 17.27
CA ILE A 144 -1.62 16.63 16.31
C ILE A 144 -1.50 17.96 17.07
N SER A 145 -2.31 18.15 18.12
CA SER A 145 -2.24 19.34 18.98
C SER A 145 -0.89 19.49 19.68
N ALA A 146 -0.30 18.39 20.17
CA ALA A 146 1.01 18.37 20.81
C ALA A 146 2.14 18.67 19.82
N LEU A 147 2.03 18.16 18.59
CA LEU A 147 2.99 18.36 17.49
C LEU A 147 2.94 19.78 16.92
N SER A 148 1.77 20.42 16.86
CA SER A 148 1.64 21.79 16.31
C SER A 148 2.15 22.90 17.24
N SER A 149 2.53 22.62 18.49
CA SER A 149 2.95 23.65 19.48
C SER A 149 4.43 23.55 19.89
N HIS A 150 5.30 23.35 18.90
CA HIS A 150 6.66 22.81 19.02
C HIS A 150 7.77 23.73 19.56
N GLU A 151 7.49 24.70 20.45
CA GLU A 151 8.50 25.69 20.90
C GLU A 151 8.88 25.67 22.40
N SER A 152 8.30 24.81 23.23
CA SER A 152 8.62 24.77 24.66
C SER A 152 9.59 23.63 25.04
N SER A 153 10.73 23.98 25.64
CA SER A 153 11.65 23.04 26.29
C SER A 153 10.92 22.26 27.39
N GLY A 154 10.78 20.94 27.23
CA GLY A 154 10.08 20.06 28.17
C GLY A 154 9.00 19.18 27.53
N ARG A 155 8.65 19.42 26.26
CA ARG A 155 7.71 18.56 25.54
C ARG A 155 8.37 17.32 24.97
N PRO A 156 7.62 16.21 24.84
CA PRO A 156 8.16 15.02 24.26
C PRO A 156 8.57 15.18 22.80
N SER A 157 9.66 14.52 22.39
CA SER A 157 10.02 14.48 20.98
C SER A 157 8.91 13.81 20.16
N VAL A 158 8.74 14.22 18.89
CA VAL A 158 7.78 13.61 17.95
C VAL A 158 7.94 12.09 17.89
N GLN A 159 9.19 11.64 17.91
CA GLN A 159 9.53 10.23 17.87
C GLN A 159 9.04 9.49 19.13
N ASN A 160 9.22 10.06 20.32
CA ASN A 160 8.73 9.48 21.56
C ASN A 160 7.20 9.42 21.58
N LEU A 161 6.50 10.46 21.11
CA LEU A 161 5.04 10.46 21.01
C LEU A 161 4.53 9.38 20.07
N LEU A 162 5.15 9.23 18.89
CA LEU A 162 4.79 8.18 17.94
C LEU A 162 5.03 6.79 18.53
N GLN A 163 6.12 6.60 19.26
CA GLN A 163 6.43 5.33 19.93
C GLN A 163 5.42 5.02 21.05
N CYS A 164 5.00 6.02 21.83
CA CYS A 164 3.94 5.88 22.83
C CYS A 164 2.62 5.42 22.21
N VAL A 165 2.22 6.03 21.09
CA VAL A 165 1.00 5.64 20.36
C VAL A 165 1.10 4.21 19.86
N TYR A 166 2.22 3.86 19.25
CA TYR A 166 2.44 2.53 18.71
C TYR A 166 2.35 1.45 19.81
N LEU A 167 3.04 1.65 20.94
CA LEU A 167 3.03 0.69 22.05
C LEU A 167 1.66 0.59 22.72
N ALA A 168 1.02 1.72 22.99
CA ALA A 168 -0.33 1.75 23.53
C ALA A 168 -1.33 1.00 22.63
N GLN A 169 -1.25 1.19 21.31
CA GLN A 169 -2.06 0.45 20.33
C GLN A 169 -1.75 -1.05 20.33
N LYS A 170 -0.47 -1.42 20.31
CA LYS A 170 -0.02 -2.83 20.28
C LYS A 170 -0.52 -3.60 21.50
N HIS A 171 -0.58 -2.95 22.65
CA HIS A 171 -0.97 -3.58 23.92
C HIS A 171 -2.43 -3.32 24.32
N GLY A 172 -3.19 -2.54 23.53
CA GLY A 172 -4.58 -2.19 23.84
C GLY A 172 -4.73 -1.30 25.08
N GLU A 173 -3.74 -0.46 25.37
CA GLU A 173 -3.71 0.43 26.53
C GLU A 173 -3.97 1.89 26.14
N SER A 174 -4.50 2.68 27.07
CA SER A 174 -4.71 4.12 26.87
C SER A 174 -3.46 4.91 27.22
N ILE A 175 -3.11 5.90 26.41
CA ILE A 175 -1.99 6.82 26.69
C ILE A 175 -2.45 7.87 27.73
N PRO A 176 -1.75 8.04 28.86
CA PRO A 176 -2.03 9.11 29.81
C PRO A 176 -1.85 10.48 29.15
N ALA A 177 -2.76 11.42 29.41
CA ALA A 177 -2.67 12.78 28.85
C ALA A 177 -1.35 13.49 29.21
N ALA A 178 -0.81 13.22 30.41
CA ALA A 178 0.47 13.75 30.85
C ALA A 178 1.66 13.25 30.00
N ALA A 179 1.62 12.00 29.53
CA ALA A 179 2.64 11.45 28.63
C ALA A 179 2.67 12.14 27.26
N LEU A 180 1.58 12.80 26.87
CA LEU A 180 1.52 13.59 25.63
C LEU A 180 2.01 15.03 25.81
N GLN A 181 2.17 15.50 27.05
CA GLN A 181 2.48 16.89 27.37
C GLN A 181 3.89 17.06 27.94
N GLU A 182 4.39 16.08 28.70
CA GLU A 182 5.65 16.15 29.43
C GLU A 182 6.62 15.04 28.99
N GLU A 183 7.82 15.40 28.54
CA GLU A 183 8.82 14.43 28.04
C GLU A 183 9.18 13.37 29.09
N GLU A 184 9.31 13.77 30.36
CA GLU A 184 9.65 12.84 31.42
C GLU A 184 8.58 11.77 31.63
N VAL A 185 7.30 12.15 31.58
CA VAL A 185 6.17 11.22 31.70
C VAL A 185 6.05 10.33 30.46
N CYS A 186 6.35 10.88 29.27
CA CYS A 186 6.42 10.12 28.02
C CYS A 186 7.48 9.01 28.11
N LEU A 187 8.70 9.34 28.54
CA LEU A 187 9.79 8.38 28.71
C LEU A 187 9.47 7.32 29.78
N GLN A 188 8.84 7.72 30.90
CA GLN A 188 8.40 6.76 31.91
C GLN A 188 7.35 5.79 31.36
N PHE A 189 6.41 6.28 30.56
CA PHE A 189 5.42 5.43 29.90
C PHE A 189 6.11 4.43 28.96
N LEU A 190 7.05 4.87 28.11
CA LEU A 190 7.81 3.99 27.23
C LEU A 190 8.58 2.90 28.00
N GLN A 191 9.27 3.27 29.09
CA GLN A 191 10.00 2.33 29.93
C GLN A 191 9.09 1.27 30.59
N GLN A 192 7.87 1.65 30.98
CA GLN A 192 6.90 0.68 31.51
C GLN A 192 6.54 -0.40 30.48
N PHE A 193 6.41 -0.03 29.21
CA PHE A 193 6.13 -1.00 28.13
C PHE A 193 7.30 -1.91 27.83
N GLU A 194 8.54 -1.40 27.80
CA GLU A 194 9.73 -2.23 27.59
C GLU A 194 9.85 -3.32 28.68
N LYS A 195 9.55 -2.94 29.93
CA LYS A 195 9.51 -3.90 31.03
C LYS A 195 8.39 -4.94 30.85
N LYS A 196 7.21 -4.49 30.44
CA LYS A 196 6.05 -5.37 30.25
C LYS A 196 6.20 -6.32 29.06
N SER A 197 6.84 -5.88 27.97
CA SER A 197 7.16 -6.74 26.84
C SER A 197 8.12 -7.86 27.25
N PHE A 198 9.12 -7.54 28.08
CA PHE A 198 10.05 -8.55 28.60
C PHE A 198 9.35 -9.58 29.51
N GLU A 199 8.37 -9.15 30.31
CA GLU A 199 7.57 -10.06 31.15
C GLU A 199 6.64 -10.97 30.32
N LEU A 200 6.07 -10.46 29.22
CA LEU A 200 5.23 -11.25 28.30
C LEU A 200 6.04 -12.33 27.58
N ASP A 201 7.25 -12.00 27.10
CA ASP A 201 8.12 -12.96 26.42
C ASP A 201 8.53 -14.11 27.37
N ASN A 202 8.82 -13.79 28.64
CA ASN A 202 9.14 -14.82 29.65
C ASN A 202 7.92 -15.71 30.00
N GLN A 203 6.71 -15.15 30.06
CA GLN A 203 5.49 -15.95 30.30
C GLN A 203 5.15 -16.87 29.13
N GLN A 204 5.53 -16.49 27.91
CA GLN A 204 5.35 -17.33 26.73
C GLN A 204 6.30 -18.53 26.76
N GLU A 205 7.49 -18.38 27.36
CA GLU A 205 8.47 -19.46 27.48
C GLU A 205 8.09 -20.50 28.57
N GLU A 206 7.46 -20.07 29.67
CA GLU A 206 6.91 -20.99 30.69
C GLU A 206 5.67 -21.76 30.22
N ARG A 207 5.03 -21.34 29.12
CA ARG A 207 3.95 -22.08 28.46
C ARG A 207 4.45 -23.07 27.40
N LYS A 208 5.73 -23.45 27.41
CA LYS A 208 6.13 -24.69 26.73
C LYS A 208 5.30 -25.83 27.36
N PRO A 209 4.42 -26.50 26.58
CA PRO A 209 3.60 -27.56 27.13
C PRO A 209 4.53 -28.56 27.78
N VAL A 210 4.25 -28.91 29.04
CA VAL A 210 4.90 -30.03 29.70
C VAL A 210 4.71 -31.22 28.76
N MET A 211 5.75 -31.54 28.00
CA MET A 211 5.81 -32.74 27.18
C MET A 211 5.70 -33.89 28.17
N SER A 212 4.48 -34.34 28.40
CA SER A 212 4.23 -35.66 28.93
C SER A 212 4.97 -36.63 28.01
N ASP A 213 5.92 -37.30 28.61
CA ASP A 213 6.78 -38.37 28.09
C ASP A 213 6.00 -39.37 27.24
N TRP A 214 5.94 -39.14 25.92
CA TRP A 214 5.41 -40.08 24.94
C TRP A 214 6.48 -40.31 23.88
N GLY A 215 7.24 -41.37 24.09
CA GLY A 215 7.76 -42.25 23.04
C GLY A 215 8.56 -41.59 21.93
N THR A 216 9.88 -41.72 22.01
CA THR A 216 10.82 -41.59 20.88
C THR A 216 10.33 -42.39 19.67
N GLY A 217 9.84 -41.68 18.65
CA GLY A 217 9.46 -42.25 17.37
C GLY A 217 9.35 -41.16 16.30
N GLU A 218 10.48 -40.90 15.62
CA GLU A 218 10.62 -40.27 14.30
C GLU A 218 9.40 -39.48 13.77
N ARG A 219 9.17 -38.27 14.29
CA ARG A 219 8.10 -37.37 13.82
C ARG A 219 8.49 -35.90 13.67
N ASP A 220 9.78 -35.61 13.58
CA ASP A 220 10.27 -34.21 13.50
C ASP A 220 10.17 -33.59 12.09
N SER A 221 9.62 -34.31 11.10
CA SER A 221 9.58 -33.84 9.70
C SER A 221 8.26 -33.20 9.27
N GLU A 222 7.15 -33.37 10.01
CA GLU A 222 5.84 -32.85 9.58
C GLU A 222 5.55 -31.42 10.07
N ALA A 223 6.15 -31.00 11.19
CA ALA A 223 5.86 -29.68 11.76
C ALA A 223 6.39 -28.52 10.91
N SER A 224 7.55 -28.67 10.24
CA SER A 224 8.11 -27.57 9.44
C SER A 224 7.33 -27.30 8.15
N LEU A 225 6.65 -28.31 7.58
CA LEU A 225 5.87 -28.15 6.35
C LEU A 225 4.57 -27.36 6.58
N ALA A 226 4.00 -27.44 7.79
CA ALA A 226 2.80 -26.70 8.13
C ALA A 226 3.06 -25.19 8.30
N GLU A 227 4.18 -24.82 8.92
CA GLU A 227 4.57 -23.41 9.11
C GLU A 227 4.88 -22.73 7.76
N GLU A 228 5.58 -23.43 6.85
CA GLU A 228 5.88 -22.93 5.50
C GLU A 228 4.61 -22.74 4.66
N SER A 229 3.60 -23.60 4.84
CA SER A 229 2.31 -23.47 4.15
C SER A 229 1.51 -22.24 4.61
N VAL A 230 1.51 -21.91 5.91
CA VAL A 230 0.79 -20.72 6.43
C VAL A 230 1.43 -19.44 5.91
N GLN A 231 2.77 -19.40 5.81
CA GLN A 231 3.47 -18.24 5.27
C GLN A 231 3.08 -17.97 3.81
N MET A 232 2.92 -19.01 2.99
CA MET A 232 2.56 -18.83 1.58
C MET A 232 1.12 -18.36 1.36
N GLU A 233 0.19 -18.64 2.28
CA GLU A 233 -1.19 -18.15 2.17
C GLU A 233 -1.25 -16.61 2.24
N ASP A 234 -0.45 -15.99 3.09
CA ASP A 234 -0.39 -14.52 3.23
C ASP A 234 0.19 -13.87 1.97
N GLU A 235 1.24 -14.47 1.38
CA GLU A 235 1.86 -13.98 0.14
C GLU A 235 0.91 -14.12 -1.06
N VAL A 236 0.17 -15.23 -1.14
CA VAL A 236 -0.87 -15.44 -2.15
C VAL A 236 -1.96 -14.38 -2.04
N LEU A 237 -2.39 -14.05 -0.82
CA LEU A 237 -3.40 -13.02 -0.59
C LEU A 237 -2.91 -11.63 -1.03
N GLU A 238 -1.65 -11.27 -0.74
CA GLU A 238 -1.06 -10.01 -1.20
C GLU A 238 -0.96 -9.93 -2.73
N VAL A 239 -0.63 -11.04 -3.39
CA VAL A 239 -0.61 -11.15 -4.85
C VAL A 239 -2.01 -10.96 -5.45
N ILE A 240 -3.03 -11.65 -4.93
CA ILE A 240 -4.42 -11.51 -5.41
C ILE A 240 -4.88 -10.06 -5.25
N TYR A 241 -4.60 -9.44 -4.10
CA TYR A 241 -4.93 -8.04 -3.86
C TYR A 241 -4.24 -7.11 -4.87
N THR A 242 -2.95 -7.32 -5.12
CA THR A 242 -2.17 -6.51 -6.06
C THR A 242 -2.70 -6.62 -7.49
N ILE A 243 -2.99 -7.84 -7.96
CA ILE A 243 -3.54 -8.06 -9.30
C ILE A 243 -4.93 -7.42 -9.41
N SER A 244 -5.79 -7.59 -8.39
CA SER A 244 -7.13 -6.99 -8.35
C SER A 244 -7.09 -5.47 -8.48
N GLN A 245 -6.15 -4.80 -7.79
CA GLN A 245 -5.96 -3.35 -7.89
C GLN A 245 -5.56 -2.90 -9.30
N THR A 246 -4.72 -3.68 -10.00
CA THR A 246 -4.29 -3.32 -11.36
C THR A 246 -5.38 -3.52 -12.41
N LYS A 247 -6.25 -4.51 -12.23
CA LYS A 247 -7.34 -4.83 -13.16
C LYS A 247 -8.64 -4.08 -12.88
N GLY A 248 -8.80 -3.55 -11.67
CA GLY A 248 -10.05 -3.00 -11.16
C GLY A 248 -10.91 -4.08 -10.49
N GLU A 249 -11.65 -3.71 -9.45
CA GLU A 249 -12.35 -4.60 -8.50
C GLU A 249 -13.31 -5.61 -9.14
N GLN A 250 -13.78 -5.38 -10.37
CA GLN A 250 -14.73 -6.28 -11.04
C GLN A 250 -14.09 -7.41 -11.84
N ASN A 251 -12.77 -7.42 -11.98
CA ASN A 251 -12.06 -8.44 -12.74
C ASN A 251 -11.39 -9.40 -11.74
N GLY A 252 -11.97 -10.58 -11.58
CA GLY A 252 -11.38 -11.65 -10.78
C GLY A 252 -9.95 -12.00 -11.23
N VAL A 253 -9.21 -12.61 -10.32
CA VAL A 253 -7.83 -13.05 -10.53
C VAL A 253 -7.84 -14.54 -10.83
N THR A 254 -7.14 -14.96 -11.89
CA THR A 254 -7.03 -16.39 -12.24
C THR A 254 -5.82 -17.04 -11.58
N VAL A 255 -5.86 -18.36 -11.41
CA VAL A 255 -4.75 -19.14 -10.82
C VAL A 255 -3.44 -18.93 -11.61
N ASP A 256 -3.51 -18.90 -12.94
CA ASP A 256 -2.34 -18.65 -13.79
C ASP A 256 -1.68 -17.28 -13.53
N GLU A 257 -2.49 -16.27 -13.20
CA GLU A 257 -1.99 -14.93 -12.89
C GLU A 257 -1.32 -14.88 -11.52
N ILE A 258 -1.88 -15.59 -10.55
CA ILE A 258 -1.30 -15.75 -9.21
C ILE A 258 0.05 -16.46 -9.34
N ILE A 259 0.11 -17.59 -10.06
CA ILE A 259 1.36 -18.35 -10.29
C ILE A 259 2.41 -17.46 -10.96
N ARG A 260 2.03 -16.78 -12.05
CA ARG A 260 2.95 -15.91 -12.79
C ARG A 260 3.53 -14.82 -11.87
N GLN A 261 2.69 -14.19 -11.06
CA GLN A 261 3.13 -13.12 -10.16
C GLN A 261 3.97 -13.63 -9.00
N LEU A 262 3.65 -14.79 -8.43
CA LEU A 262 4.46 -15.43 -7.38
C LEU A 262 5.86 -15.81 -7.90
N GLN A 263 5.92 -16.41 -9.09
CA GLN A 263 7.20 -16.76 -9.73
C GLN A 263 8.05 -15.52 -10.03
N GLU A 264 7.42 -14.43 -10.48
CA GLU A 264 8.09 -13.17 -10.77
C GLU A 264 8.58 -12.45 -9.50
N THR A 265 7.84 -12.56 -8.40
CA THR A 265 8.11 -11.78 -7.17
C THR A 265 9.07 -12.49 -6.21
N TYR A 266 8.96 -13.81 -6.08
CA TYR A 266 9.70 -14.59 -5.07
C TYR A 266 10.75 -15.55 -5.68
N GLU A 267 10.84 -15.64 -7.01
CA GLU A 267 11.73 -16.57 -7.71
C GLU A 267 11.50 -18.06 -7.33
N VAL A 268 10.29 -18.41 -6.89
CA VAL A 268 9.91 -19.78 -6.48
C VAL A 268 9.11 -20.47 -7.58
N GLU A 269 9.44 -21.72 -7.88
CA GLU A 269 8.64 -22.57 -8.78
C GLU A 269 7.39 -23.08 -8.05
N VAL A 270 6.25 -22.42 -8.29
CA VAL A 270 4.97 -22.79 -7.69
C VAL A 270 4.16 -23.67 -8.65
N LYS A 271 3.67 -24.82 -8.17
CA LYS A 271 2.78 -25.70 -8.95
C LYS A 271 1.32 -25.26 -8.80
N PRO A 272 0.48 -25.40 -9.86
CA PRO A 272 -0.94 -25.03 -9.79
C PRO A 272 -1.69 -25.67 -8.62
N LYS A 273 -1.41 -26.94 -8.33
CA LYS A 273 -2.04 -27.67 -7.22
C LYS A 273 -1.79 -27.01 -5.86
N GLN A 274 -0.60 -26.47 -5.62
CA GLN A 274 -0.27 -25.80 -4.35
C GLN A 274 -1.05 -24.49 -4.20
N VAL A 275 -1.20 -23.74 -5.30
CA VAL A 275 -2.01 -22.50 -5.29
C VAL A 275 -3.47 -22.82 -4.99
N HIS A 276 -4.02 -23.90 -5.53
CA HIS A 276 -5.38 -24.34 -5.19
C HIS A 276 -5.52 -24.68 -3.69
N GLU A 277 -4.55 -25.39 -3.10
CA GLU A 277 -4.56 -25.72 -1.67
C GLU A 277 -4.53 -24.45 -0.80
N TRP A 278 -3.72 -23.45 -1.15
CA TRP A 278 -3.69 -22.15 -0.47
C TRP A 278 -4.98 -21.35 -0.65
N LEU A 279 -5.55 -21.36 -1.85
CA LEU A 279 -6.82 -20.69 -2.15
C LEU A 279 -8.00 -21.32 -1.38
N GLU A 280 -8.03 -22.65 -1.25
CA GLU A 280 -9.01 -23.35 -0.42
C GLU A 280 -8.86 -22.96 1.06
N GLY A 281 -7.63 -22.84 1.56
CA GLY A 281 -7.33 -22.34 2.91
C GLY A 281 -7.85 -20.91 3.12
N LEU A 282 -7.55 -19.99 2.20
CA LEU A 282 -8.03 -18.60 2.23
C LEU A 282 -9.55 -18.49 2.11
N GLN A 283 -10.18 -19.33 1.28
CA GLN A 283 -11.63 -19.39 1.14
C GLN A 283 -12.29 -19.92 2.42
N GLY A 284 -11.70 -20.92 3.07
CA GLY A 284 -12.15 -21.42 4.38
C GLY A 284 -12.07 -20.35 5.49
N LYS A 285 -11.12 -19.41 5.37
CA LYS A 285 -11.00 -18.23 6.25
C LYS A 285 -11.92 -17.06 5.85
N GLY A 286 -12.60 -17.15 4.71
CA GLY A 286 -13.47 -16.09 4.18
C GLY A 286 -12.73 -14.87 3.61
N LEU A 287 -11.42 -14.98 3.36
CA LEU A 287 -10.59 -13.88 2.84
C LEU A 287 -10.68 -13.74 1.32
N VAL A 288 -11.04 -14.82 0.64
CA VAL A 288 -11.18 -14.89 -0.81
C VAL A 288 -12.52 -15.57 -1.14
N SER A 289 -13.21 -15.06 -2.15
CA SER A 289 -14.40 -15.68 -2.72
C SER A 289 -14.13 -16.12 -4.16
N CYS A 290 -14.66 -17.28 -4.53
CA CYS A 290 -14.57 -17.83 -5.87
C CYS A 290 -15.88 -17.48 -6.61
N ALA A 291 -15.79 -16.59 -7.61
CA ALA A 291 -16.97 -16.11 -8.36
C ALA A 291 -17.39 -17.10 -9.45
N ASP A 292 -16.40 -17.75 -10.08
CA ASP A 292 -16.50 -18.81 -11.08
C ASP A 292 -15.32 -19.76 -10.86
N GLU A 293 -15.37 -21.01 -11.36
CA GLU A 293 -14.36 -22.08 -11.09
C GLU A 293 -12.88 -21.67 -11.27
N GLU A 294 -12.62 -20.55 -11.96
CA GLU A 294 -11.28 -20.02 -12.23
C GLU A 294 -11.03 -18.58 -11.73
N TYR A 295 -12.01 -17.91 -11.10
CA TYR A 295 -11.92 -16.49 -10.75
C TYR A 295 -12.06 -16.23 -9.25
N PHE A 296 -11.00 -15.66 -8.67
CA PHE A 296 -10.91 -15.34 -7.26
C PHE A 296 -10.99 -13.83 -7.02
N LEU A 297 -11.78 -13.43 -6.02
CA LEU A 297 -11.97 -12.05 -5.57
C LEU A 297 -11.60 -11.96 -4.09
N VAL A 298 -10.91 -10.90 -3.70
CA VAL A 298 -10.69 -10.60 -2.27
C VAL A 298 -12.02 -10.17 -1.67
N SER A 299 -12.43 -10.80 -0.58
CA SER A 299 -13.68 -10.52 0.13
C SER A 299 -13.64 -9.20 0.92
#